data_AF-A0A523X7K7-F1
#
_entry.id   AF-A0A523X7K7-F1
#
_cell.length_a   1.000
_cell.length_b   1.000
_cell.length_c   1.000
_cell.angle_alpha   90.00
_cell.angle_beta   90.00
_cell.angle_gamma   90.00
#
_symmetry.space_group_name_H-M   'P 1'
#
loop_
_entity.id
_entity.type
_entity.pdbx_description
1 polymer ?
#
loop_
_entity_poly.entity_id
_entity_poly.type
_entity_poly.pdbx_seq_one_letter_code
_entity_poly.pdbx_strand_id
1 'polypeptide(L)'
;MKYALRISVVGLMAALLLVLGCTKKDTTGPVNRPPEISSVSASSDSVGTGELDTLFVSYSDPDGDSTTHIWSSDSGRVFHANRDTAFWAAPSTAGLYDVRVNVFDGTDSTEATVSIQVGEYTPAETLYYVGAQSCNEECHTSILTWWGSTAHADAYTALVNRGRGDDPQCLVCHTVGWNPNLDNGGFDEQMVDRLAGVQCENCHGPGSFHASAPDSLRQPLDSPLTAQFCAECHQTQHHPYLNEWQASAHSSSDLAAGGQASDPGCADCHTAEGFLATLHYDYTLPGDPQPLVCIACHHPHDARYQGQLRLPAGVGEPGLCEQCHMRD
;
A
#
# COMPACT_ATOMS: atom_id res chain seq x y z
N MET A 1 -74.03 31.35 89.67
CA MET A 1 -75.36 31.24 89.03
C MET A 1 -75.73 32.59 88.44
N LYS A 2 -75.77 32.72 87.12
CA LYS A 2 -76.64 33.65 86.40
C LYS A 2 -76.49 33.40 84.89
N TYR A 3 -77.63 33.15 84.28
CA TYR A 3 -77.87 32.95 82.86
C TYR A 3 -77.61 34.23 82.07
N ALA A 4 -77.08 34.08 80.85
CA ALA A 4 -77.18 35.02 79.74
C ALA A 4 -76.57 34.32 78.51
N LEU A 5 -77.05 34.41 77.28
CA LEU A 5 -78.25 34.97 76.67
C LEU A 5 -78.22 34.40 75.24
N ARG A 6 -79.32 33.84 74.74
CA ARG A 6 -79.44 33.43 73.33
C ARG A 6 -79.64 34.68 72.49
N ILE A 7 -78.80 34.91 71.48
CA ILE A 7 -79.05 35.85 70.39
C ILE A 7 -78.98 35.07 69.07
N SER A 8 -80.07 35.15 68.34
CA SER A 8 -80.31 34.65 66.98
C SER A 8 -79.32 35.26 65.97
N VAL A 9 -79.11 34.60 64.83
CA VAL A 9 -79.27 35.18 63.47
C VAL A 9 -78.99 34.10 62.43
N VAL A 10 -79.96 33.96 61.53
CA VAL A 10 -79.95 33.20 60.28
C VAL A 10 -78.97 33.86 59.31
N GLY A 11 -78.11 33.08 58.65
CA GLY A 11 -77.18 33.59 57.65
C GLY A 11 -76.80 32.56 56.58
N LEU A 12 -77.46 32.69 55.43
CA LEU A 12 -77.04 32.33 54.06
C LEU A 12 -76.32 30.98 53.81
N MET A 13 -77.05 30.04 53.17
CA MET A 13 -76.43 29.02 52.33
C MET A 13 -75.74 29.68 51.13
N ALA A 14 -74.40 29.63 51.09
CA ALA A 14 -73.64 29.76 49.86
C ALA A 14 -73.27 28.35 49.38
N ALA A 15 -73.80 27.95 48.22
CA ALA A 15 -73.45 26.71 47.56
C ALA A 15 -72.00 26.80 47.08
N LEU A 16 -71.11 26.05 47.73
CA LEU A 16 -69.73 25.86 47.32
C LEU A 16 -69.72 24.85 46.15
N LEU A 17 -69.78 25.36 44.92
CA LEU A 17 -69.46 24.60 43.72
C LEU A 17 -67.95 24.24 43.75
N LEU A 18 -67.65 23.02 44.17
CA LEU A 18 -66.35 22.39 43.98
C LEU A 18 -66.11 22.24 42.47
N VAL A 19 -65.42 23.22 41.88
CA VAL A 19 -64.76 23.03 40.58
C VAL A 19 -63.56 22.13 40.86
N LEU A 20 -63.74 20.82 40.68
CA LEU A 20 -62.64 19.88 40.48
C LEU A 20 -61.94 20.31 39.18
N GLY A 21 -60.94 21.18 39.33
CA GLY A 21 -59.98 21.46 38.28
C GLY A 21 -59.28 20.15 37.92
N CYS A 22 -59.69 19.53 36.81
CA CYS A 22 -58.89 18.53 36.15
C CYS A 22 -57.65 19.24 35.59
N THR A 23 -56.56 19.25 36.36
CA THR A 23 -55.25 19.55 35.79
C THR A 23 -54.92 18.40 34.83
N LYS A 24 -55.04 18.67 33.52
CA LYS A 24 -54.31 17.87 32.53
C LYS A 24 -52.84 17.99 32.93
N LYS A 25 -52.28 16.90 33.44
CA LYS A 25 -50.84 16.77 33.60
C LYS A 25 -50.28 16.86 32.19
N ASP A 26 -49.62 17.97 31.88
CA ASP A 26 -48.95 18.16 30.60
C ASP A 26 -47.91 17.05 30.46
N THR A 27 -48.10 16.14 29.50
CA THR A 27 -47.25 14.96 29.29
C THR A 27 -46.07 15.25 28.37
N THR A 28 -45.75 16.51 28.09
CA THR A 28 -44.53 16.83 27.33
C THR A 28 -43.33 16.79 28.28
N GLY A 29 -42.77 15.59 28.47
CA GLY A 29 -41.38 15.47 28.96
C GLY A 29 -40.42 16.20 28.02
N PRO A 30 -39.13 16.32 28.39
CA PRO A 30 -38.11 16.80 27.46
C PRO A 30 -38.22 16.01 26.14
N VAL A 31 -38.16 16.71 25.01
CA VAL A 31 -38.16 16.07 23.69
C VAL A 31 -36.81 15.38 23.50
N ASN A 32 -36.83 14.08 23.17
CA ASN A 32 -35.63 13.30 22.87
C ASN A 32 -34.82 13.94 21.75
N ARG A 33 -33.50 13.92 21.87
CA ARG A 33 -32.53 14.31 20.85
C ARG A 33 -31.65 13.09 20.55
N PRO A 34 -31.43 12.79 19.25
CA PRO A 34 -30.61 11.64 18.89
C PRO A 34 -29.18 11.78 19.42
N PRO A 35 -28.45 10.65 19.56
CA PRO A 35 -27.03 10.66 19.88
C PRO A 35 -26.21 11.48 18.89
N GLU A 36 -25.15 12.13 19.34
CA GLU A 36 -24.22 12.89 18.50
C GLU A 36 -22.90 12.11 18.35
N ILE A 37 -22.55 11.74 17.12
CA ILE A 37 -21.24 11.13 16.81
C ILE A 37 -20.21 12.24 16.64
N SER A 38 -19.18 12.26 17.49
CA SER A 38 -18.09 13.23 17.43
C SER A 38 -16.96 12.81 16.50
N SER A 39 -16.70 11.51 16.36
CA SER A 39 -15.75 10.98 15.39
C SER A 39 -16.04 9.53 15.01
N VAL A 40 -15.74 9.19 13.76
CA VAL A 40 -15.64 7.81 13.26
C VAL A 40 -14.32 7.69 12.49
N SER A 41 -13.55 6.64 12.72
CA SER A 41 -12.26 6.43 12.04
C SER A 41 -11.88 4.97 11.98
N ALA A 42 -10.89 4.66 11.14
CA ALA A 42 -10.19 3.37 11.10
C ALA A 42 -8.73 3.55 11.56
N SER A 43 -7.99 2.45 11.78
CA SER A 43 -6.56 2.52 12.10
C SER A 43 -5.70 2.76 10.86
N SER A 44 -6.24 2.53 9.66
CA SER A 44 -5.57 2.81 8.38
C SER A 44 -6.56 3.36 7.36
N ASP A 45 -6.08 4.22 6.45
CA ASP A 45 -6.92 4.77 5.37
C ASP A 45 -7.04 3.80 4.18
N SER A 46 -6.15 2.81 4.12
CA SER A 46 -6.18 1.70 3.17
C SER A 46 -5.78 0.41 3.87
N VAL A 47 -6.11 -0.75 3.31
CA VAL A 47 -5.67 -2.08 3.75
C VAL A 47 -5.52 -3.05 2.57
N GLY A 48 -4.75 -4.12 2.75
CA GLY A 48 -4.69 -5.22 1.80
C GLY A 48 -6.00 -6.00 1.70
N THR A 49 -6.20 -6.74 0.61
CA THR A 49 -7.36 -7.62 0.47
C THR A 49 -7.35 -8.70 1.55
N GLY A 50 -8.46 -8.86 2.28
CA GLY A 50 -8.56 -9.85 3.37
C GLY A 50 -7.90 -9.46 4.70
N GLU A 51 -7.21 -8.31 4.77
CA GLU A 51 -6.56 -7.85 6.00
C GLU A 51 -7.57 -7.29 7.01
N LEU A 52 -7.15 -7.18 8.28
CA LEU A 52 -7.94 -6.63 9.37
C LEU A 52 -7.58 -5.16 9.62
N ASP A 53 -8.60 -4.32 9.71
CA ASP A 53 -8.50 -2.94 10.22
C ASP A 53 -9.26 -2.81 11.55
N THR A 54 -8.85 -1.85 12.38
CA THR A 54 -9.50 -1.52 13.64
C THR A 54 -10.35 -0.25 13.47
N LEU A 55 -11.60 -0.31 13.91
CA LEU A 55 -12.57 0.78 13.77
C LEU A 55 -12.81 1.44 15.12
N PHE A 56 -12.97 2.77 15.11
CA PHE A 56 -13.20 3.57 16.30
C PHE A 56 -14.40 4.50 16.10
N VAL A 57 -15.24 4.62 17.13
CA VAL A 57 -16.30 5.63 17.19
C VAL A 57 -16.27 6.35 18.54
N SER A 58 -16.48 7.67 18.52
CA SER A 58 -16.75 8.47 19.71
C SER A 58 -18.09 9.17 19.56
N TYR A 59 -18.91 9.14 20.60
CA TYR A 59 -20.26 9.72 20.59
C TYR A 59 -20.71 10.11 22.00
N SER A 60 -21.76 10.92 22.07
CA SER A 60 -22.43 11.30 23.31
C SER A 60 -23.92 11.49 23.09
N ASP A 61 -24.72 11.25 24.12
CA ASP A 61 -26.15 11.52 24.09
C ASP A 61 -26.46 12.88 24.75
N PRO A 62 -27.12 13.83 24.06
CA PRO A 62 -27.41 15.14 24.63
C PRO A 62 -28.37 15.14 25.83
N ASP A 63 -29.18 14.09 25.97
CA ASP A 63 -30.18 13.93 27.03
C ASP A 63 -29.68 13.00 28.16
N GLY A 64 -28.53 12.35 27.95
CA GLY A 64 -27.87 11.48 28.92
C GLY A 64 -28.45 10.07 28.94
N ASP A 65 -29.14 9.67 27.87
CA ASP A 65 -29.73 8.35 27.74
C ASP A 65 -28.68 7.27 27.50
N SER A 66 -29.03 6.03 27.87
CA SER A 66 -28.17 4.89 27.63
C SER A 66 -28.19 4.53 26.14
N THR A 67 -27.01 4.42 25.54
CA THR A 67 -26.88 4.17 24.11
C THR A 67 -26.37 2.76 23.80
N THR A 68 -26.71 2.31 22.60
CA THR A 68 -26.18 1.11 21.97
C THR A 68 -25.65 1.49 20.59
N HIS A 69 -24.77 0.68 20.02
CA HIS A 69 -24.31 0.90 18.67
C HIS A 69 -24.08 -0.43 17.94
N ILE A 70 -24.11 -0.35 16.61
CA ILE A 70 -23.81 -1.48 15.74
C ILE A 70 -23.02 -1.04 14.51
N TRP A 71 -21.88 -1.70 14.31
CA TRP A 71 -21.07 -1.60 13.10
C TRP A 71 -21.58 -2.55 12.02
N SER A 72 -21.55 -2.11 10.76
CA SER A 72 -21.97 -2.89 9.60
C SER A 72 -21.20 -2.50 8.33
N SER A 73 -21.13 -3.42 7.36
CA SER A 73 -20.60 -3.13 6.02
C SER A 73 -21.27 -4.03 4.99
N ASP A 74 -21.38 -3.56 3.75
CA ASP A 74 -21.95 -4.33 2.62
C ASP A 74 -20.96 -5.36 2.07
N SER A 75 -19.67 -5.25 2.41
CA SER A 75 -18.61 -6.14 1.98
C SER A 75 -17.52 -6.28 3.05
N GLY A 76 -16.80 -7.39 3.03
CA GLY A 76 -15.93 -7.77 4.14
C GLY A 76 -16.74 -8.26 5.35
N ARG A 77 -16.10 -8.32 6.52
CA ARG A 77 -16.73 -8.85 7.74
C ARG A 77 -16.36 -8.05 8.97
N VAL A 78 -17.37 -7.57 9.68
CA VAL A 78 -17.21 -6.87 10.96
C VAL A 78 -17.21 -7.87 12.12
N PHE A 79 -16.31 -7.66 13.09
CA PHE A 79 -16.21 -8.37 14.36
C PHE A 79 -16.40 -7.39 15.51
N HIS A 80 -16.95 -7.89 16.62
CA HIS A 80 -17.24 -7.07 17.80
C HIS A 80 -18.07 -5.82 17.48
N ALA A 81 -19.07 -5.99 16.59
CA ALA A 81 -19.85 -4.90 16.03
C ALA A 81 -20.61 -4.04 17.06
N ASN A 82 -20.79 -4.51 18.29
CA ASN A 82 -21.47 -3.82 19.38
C ASN A 82 -20.49 -3.24 20.42
N ARG A 83 -19.30 -2.83 19.99
CA ARG A 83 -18.29 -2.14 20.81
C ARG A 83 -17.84 -0.85 20.14
N ASP A 84 -17.43 0.12 20.97
CA ASP A 84 -16.88 1.40 20.49
C ASP A 84 -15.61 1.18 19.66
N THR A 85 -14.92 0.05 19.89
CA THR A 85 -13.84 -0.47 19.05
C THR A 85 -14.25 -1.81 18.43
N ALA A 86 -14.33 -1.84 17.10
CA ALA A 86 -14.65 -3.03 16.30
C ALA A 86 -13.49 -3.37 15.37
N PHE A 87 -13.55 -4.53 14.71
CA PHE A 87 -12.58 -4.90 13.67
C PHE A 87 -13.32 -5.20 12.37
N TRP A 88 -12.72 -4.88 11.24
CA TRP A 88 -13.26 -5.20 9.93
C TRP A 88 -12.22 -5.92 9.09
N ALA A 89 -12.58 -7.12 8.61
CA ALA A 89 -11.79 -7.85 7.63
C ALA A 89 -12.21 -7.39 6.23
N ALA A 90 -11.25 -6.85 5.48
CA ALA A 90 -11.46 -6.38 4.13
C ALA A 90 -11.91 -7.51 3.19
N PRO A 91 -12.74 -7.22 2.18
CA PRO A 91 -13.07 -8.17 1.12
C PRO A 91 -11.83 -8.54 0.28
N SER A 92 -11.98 -9.58 -0.54
CA SER A 92 -10.92 -10.05 -1.45
C SER A 92 -10.80 -9.24 -2.75
N THR A 93 -11.64 -8.21 -2.93
CA THR A 93 -11.71 -7.41 -4.16
C THR A 93 -11.24 -6.00 -3.84
N ALA A 94 -10.32 -5.46 -4.64
CA ALA A 94 -9.88 -4.08 -4.50
C ALA A 94 -11.02 -3.08 -4.76
N GLY A 95 -10.97 -1.92 -4.11
CA GLY A 95 -11.96 -0.85 -4.24
C GLY A 95 -12.11 -0.04 -2.97
N LEU A 96 -12.95 0.99 -3.02
CA LEU A 96 -13.31 1.79 -1.85
C LEU A 96 -14.53 1.16 -1.15
N TYR A 97 -14.43 0.94 0.15
CA TYR A 97 -15.48 0.30 0.95
C TYR A 97 -15.93 1.17 2.11
N ASP A 98 -17.24 1.27 2.27
CA ASP A 98 -17.86 1.97 3.39
C ASP A 98 -18.14 0.99 4.54
N VAL A 99 -17.71 1.37 5.73
CA VAL A 99 -18.11 0.75 6.99
C VAL A 99 -18.90 1.77 7.81
N ARG A 100 -20.09 1.37 8.25
CA ARG A 100 -21.06 2.24 8.91
C ARG A 100 -21.22 1.87 10.38
N VAL A 101 -21.41 2.87 11.23
CA VAL A 101 -21.80 2.71 12.62
C VAL A 101 -23.10 3.46 12.87
N ASN A 102 -24.08 2.77 13.43
CA ASN A 102 -25.32 3.37 13.90
C ASN A 102 -25.32 3.38 15.44
N VAL A 103 -25.56 4.54 16.05
CA VAL A 103 -25.69 4.74 17.49
C VAL A 103 -27.16 5.05 17.80
N PHE A 104 -27.76 4.30 18.73
CA PHE A 104 -29.18 4.33 19.06
C PHE A 104 -29.41 4.49 20.56
N ASP A 105 -30.27 5.44 20.94
CA ASP A 105 -30.61 5.77 22.34
C ASP A 105 -31.85 5.01 22.88
N GLY A 106 -32.52 4.20 22.04
CA GLY A 106 -33.79 3.56 22.37
C GLY A 106 -35.00 4.16 21.66
N THR A 107 -34.87 5.37 21.11
CA THR A 107 -35.90 6.14 20.40
C THR A 107 -35.43 6.60 19.03
N ASP A 108 -34.28 7.28 18.97
CA ASP A 108 -33.66 7.85 17.78
C ASP A 108 -32.23 7.33 17.57
N SER A 109 -31.71 7.49 16.35
CA SER A 109 -30.35 7.06 16.00
C SER A 109 -29.62 8.03 15.11
N THR A 110 -28.29 8.01 15.21
CA THR A 110 -27.37 8.70 14.30
C THR A 110 -26.43 7.69 13.65
N GLU A 111 -26.18 7.85 12.35
CA GLU A 111 -25.26 7.01 11.59
C GLU A 111 -24.05 7.82 11.12
N ALA A 112 -22.88 7.18 11.10
CA ALA A 112 -21.67 7.71 10.48
C ALA A 112 -20.98 6.62 9.64
N THR A 113 -20.20 7.05 8.66
CA THR A 113 -19.48 6.19 7.71
C THR A 113 -17.99 6.50 7.75
N VAL A 114 -17.17 5.46 7.72
CA VAL A 114 -15.74 5.54 7.36
C VAL A 114 -15.52 4.78 6.06
N SER A 115 -14.82 5.41 5.11
CA SER A 115 -14.47 4.80 3.82
C SER A 115 -13.01 4.33 3.87
N ILE A 116 -12.77 3.07 3.53
CA ILE A 116 -11.45 2.43 3.60
C ILE A 116 -11.13 1.89 2.21
N GLN A 117 -9.98 2.29 1.66
CA GLN A 117 -9.51 1.75 0.38
C GLN A 117 -8.97 0.33 0.59
N VAL A 118 -9.31 -0.60 -0.29
CA VAL A 118 -8.82 -1.98 -0.24
C VAL A 118 -8.05 -2.26 -1.51
N GLY A 119 -6.86 -2.82 -1.37
CA GLY A 119 -6.05 -3.28 -2.51
C GLY A 119 -5.38 -2.17 -3.31
N GLU A 120 -5.63 -0.89 -3.02
CA GLU A 120 -4.84 0.25 -3.49
C GLU A 120 -4.43 1.08 -2.27
N TYR A 121 -3.13 1.13 -2.00
CA TYR A 121 -2.59 2.00 -0.96
C TYR A 121 -2.09 3.27 -1.65
N THR A 122 -2.79 4.39 -1.47
CA THR A 122 -2.32 5.71 -1.91
C THR A 122 -1.86 6.48 -0.68
N PRO A 123 -0.56 6.52 -0.37
CA PRO A 123 -0.07 7.34 0.74
C PRO A 123 -0.37 8.82 0.47
N ALA A 124 -0.34 9.63 1.53
CA ALA A 124 -0.42 11.09 1.43
C ALA A 124 0.80 11.74 0.73
N GLU A 125 1.77 10.93 0.32
CA GLU A 125 3.04 11.32 -0.25
C GLU A 125 2.97 11.70 -1.74
N THR A 126 3.89 12.58 -2.15
CA THR A 126 3.94 13.12 -3.53
C THR A 126 4.48 12.14 -4.57
N LEU A 127 5.28 11.15 -4.16
CA LEU A 127 5.77 10.02 -4.97
C LEU A 127 5.63 8.74 -4.15
N TYR A 128 5.09 7.68 -4.76
CA TYR A 128 4.84 6.42 -4.07
C TYR A 128 4.86 5.23 -5.02
N TYR A 129 4.97 4.04 -4.43
CA TYR A 129 5.02 2.79 -5.16
C TYR A 129 3.61 2.35 -5.59
N VAL A 130 3.41 2.13 -6.90
CA VAL A 130 2.12 1.72 -7.49
C VAL A 130 1.99 0.22 -7.71
N GLY A 131 3.11 -0.50 -7.74
CA GLY A 131 3.18 -1.93 -8.03
C GLY A 131 3.18 -2.25 -9.52
N ALA A 132 3.70 -3.43 -9.87
CA ALA A 132 3.99 -3.84 -11.24
C ALA A 132 2.76 -3.87 -12.15
N GLN A 133 1.57 -4.15 -11.60
CA GLN A 133 0.34 -4.21 -12.41
C GLN A 133 -0.05 -2.86 -12.99
N SER A 134 0.24 -1.75 -12.31
CA SER A 134 0.01 -0.41 -12.87
C SER A 134 0.92 -0.10 -14.06
N CYS A 135 2.05 -0.80 -14.21
CA CYS A 135 2.89 -0.72 -15.41
C CYS A 135 2.25 -1.43 -16.63
N ASN A 136 1.23 -2.28 -16.41
CA ASN A 136 0.55 -3.06 -17.45
C ASN A 136 -0.50 -2.26 -18.22
N GLU A 137 -1.05 -1.18 -17.65
CA GLU A 137 -2.28 -0.52 -18.09
C GLU A 137 -2.09 0.14 -19.48
N GLU A 138 -1.99 -0.72 -20.50
CA GLU A 138 -1.82 -0.44 -21.92
C GLU A 138 -0.42 0.04 -22.36
N CYS A 139 0.53 0.31 -21.44
CA CYS A 139 1.86 0.83 -21.78
C CYS A 139 2.97 -0.24 -21.88
N HIS A 140 3.29 -1.01 -20.82
CA HIS A 140 4.44 -1.94 -20.78
C HIS A 140 4.06 -3.42 -20.76
N THR A 141 2.93 -3.78 -21.40
CA THR A 141 2.34 -5.14 -21.41
C THR A 141 3.33 -6.27 -21.73
N SER A 142 4.20 -6.06 -22.73
CA SER A 142 5.17 -7.06 -23.18
C SER A 142 6.26 -7.31 -22.13
N ILE A 143 6.81 -6.24 -21.56
CA ILE A 143 7.86 -6.32 -20.54
C ILE A 143 7.29 -6.93 -19.26
N LEU A 144 6.09 -6.52 -18.85
CA LEU A 144 5.46 -7.09 -17.66
C LEU A 144 5.21 -8.59 -17.81
N THR A 145 4.78 -9.03 -18.99
CA THR A 145 4.59 -10.46 -19.28
C THR A 145 5.88 -11.25 -19.14
N TRP A 146 7.00 -10.74 -19.66
CA TRP A 146 8.29 -11.41 -19.53
C TRP A 146 8.81 -11.38 -18.09
N TRP A 147 8.73 -10.22 -17.41
CA TRP A 147 9.13 -10.07 -16.02
C TRP A 147 8.36 -11.01 -15.10
N GLY A 148 7.05 -11.18 -15.34
CA GLY A 148 6.20 -12.08 -14.56
C GLY A 148 6.62 -13.56 -14.61
N SER A 149 7.53 -13.93 -15.52
CA SER A 149 8.11 -15.29 -15.60
C SER A 149 9.46 -15.41 -14.87
N THR A 150 9.95 -14.34 -14.25
CA THR A 150 11.27 -14.28 -13.60
C THR A 150 11.21 -14.67 -12.13
N ALA A 151 12.36 -15.08 -11.58
CA ALA A 151 12.48 -15.35 -10.15
C ALA A 151 12.31 -14.10 -9.27
N HIS A 152 12.50 -12.90 -9.82
CA HIS A 152 12.24 -11.65 -9.13
C HIS A 152 10.74 -11.45 -8.86
N ALA A 153 9.89 -11.71 -9.85
CA ALA A 153 8.43 -11.67 -9.68
C ALA A 153 7.95 -12.65 -8.59
N ASP A 154 8.57 -13.84 -8.52
CA ASP A 154 8.25 -14.88 -7.54
C ASP A 154 8.99 -14.75 -6.19
N ALA A 155 9.81 -13.70 -6.01
CA ALA A 155 10.76 -13.63 -4.90
C ALA A 155 10.08 -13.69 -3.53
N TYR A 156 8.96 -12.99 -3.34
CA TYR A 156 8.20 -13.00 -2.09
C TYR A 156 7.47 -14.32 -1.87
N THR A 157 6.84 -14.87 -2.91
CA THR A 157 6.18 -16.19 -2.85
C THR A 157 7.16 -17.27 -2.38
N ALA A 158 8.39 -17.26 -2.90
CA ALA A 158 9.45 -18.18 -2.48
C ALA A 158 9.87 -18.00 -1.02
N LEU A 159 9.72 -16.80 -0.45
CA LEU A 159 9.98 -16.49 0.95
C LEU A 159 8.84 -16.99 1.86
N VAL A 160 7.59 -16.70 1.49
CA VAL A 160 6.38 -17.15 2.18
C VAL A 160 6.33 -18.67 2.27
N ASN A 161 6.64 -19.38 1.17
CA ASN A 161 6.68 -20.84 1.13
C ASN A 161 7.72 -21.45 2.08
N ARG A 162 8.68 -20.66 2.56
CA ARG A 162 9.68 -21.06 3.56
C ARG A 162 9.35 -20.58 4.98
N GLY A 163 8.17 -19.98 5.18
CA GLY A 163 7.70 -19.47 6.47
C GLY A 163 8.46 -18.23 6.93
N ARG A 164 8.85 -17.35 6.00
CA ARG A 164 9.66 -16.14 6.28
C ARG A 164 9.05 -14.86 5.72
N GLY A 165 7.77 -14.89 5.35
CA GLY A 165 7.07 -13.76 4.69
C GLY A 165 6.83 -12.54 5.58
N ASP A 166 7.18 -12.63 6.85
CA ASP A 166 7.08 -11.60 7.88
C ASP A 166 8.45 -11.21 8.46
N ASP A 167 9.55 -11.75 7.93
CA ASP A 167 10.91 -11.52 8.46
C ASP A 167 11.52 -10.24 7.86
N PRO A 168 11.71 -9.17 8.65
CA PRO A 168 12.27 -7.90 8.17
C PRO A 168 13.63 -8.03 7.46
N GLN A 169 14.45 -9.02 7.84
CA GLN A 169 15.76 -9.24 7.22
C GLN A 169 15.64 -9.77 5.79
N CYS A 170 14.50 -10.38 5.46
CA CYS A 170 14.21 -10.89 4.13
C CYS A 170 13.39 -9.89 3.32
N LEU A 171 12.45 -9.16 3.95
CA LEU A 171 11.56 -8.24 3.27
C LEU A 171 12.32 -7.07 2.61
N VAL A 172 13.45 -6.63 3.20
CA VAL A 172 14.33 -5.62 2.59
C VAL A 172 14.74 -5.93 1.15
N CYS A 173 14.86 -7.21 0.78
CA CYS A 173 15.25 -7.63 -0.57
C CYS A 173 14.11 -8.27 -1.37
N HIS A 174 12.98 -8.59 -0.74
CA HIS A 174 11.93 -9.43 -1.32
C HIS A 174 10.59 -8.69 -1.50
N THR A 175 10.55 -7.38 -1.27
CA THR A 175 9.36 -6.54 -1.43
C THR A 175 9.70 -5.19 -2.04
N VAL A 176 8.70 -4.47 -2.53
CA VAL A 176 8.85 -3.12 -3.06
C VAL A 176 8.88 -2.10 -1.93
N GLY A 177 9.79 -1.13 -2.03
CA GLY A 177 9.76 0.08 -1.21
C GLY A 177 10.18 -0.07 0.25
N TRP A 178 10.60 -1.26 0.69
CA TRP A 178 10.97 -1.53 2.09
C TRP A 178 12.05 -0.55 2.59
N ASN A 179 11.65 0.44 3.39
CA ASN A 179 12.58 1.34 4.07
C ASN A 179 11.94 1.95 5.33
N PRO A 180 12.16 1.33 6.52
CA PRO A 180 11.47 1.72 7.76
C PRO A 180 11.85 3.10 8.30
N ASN A 181 12.69 3.85 7.59
CA ASN A 181 13.08 5.21 7.94
C ASN A 181 12.43 6.27 7.06
N LEU A 182 11.62 5.88 6.06
CA LEU A 182 10.92 6.77 5.15
C LEU A 182 9.42 6.48 5.20
N ASP A 183 8.63 7.52 4.96
CA ASP A 183 7.21 7.42 4.61
C ASP A 183 7.16 7.56 3.08
N ASN A 184 7.19 6.43 2.37
CA ASN A 184 7.28 6.33 0.91
C ASN A 184 6.20 5.41 0.32
N GLY A 185 5.31 4.86 1.14
CA GLY A 185 4.29 3.91 0.75
C GLY A 185 4.81 2.54 0.35
N GLY A 186 5.92 2.13 0.96
CA GLY A 186 6.55 0.84 0.77
C GLY A 186 5.84 -0.28 1.52
N PHE A 187 6.26 -1.52 1.24
CA PHE A 187 5.69 -2.71 1.87
C PHE A 187 5.89 -2.73 3.41
N ASP A 188 6.86 -2.00 3.94
CA ASP A 188 7.12 -1.89 5.38
C ASP A 188 6.08 -1.05 6.14
N GLU A 189 5.44 -0.09 5.46
CA GLU A 189 4.34 0.68 6.00
C GLU A 189 3.02 -0.09 5.91
N GLN A 190 2.83 -0.81 4.79
CA GLN A 190 1.69 -1.69 4.62
C GLN A 190 2.02 -2.91 3.75
N MET A 191 1.80 -4.10 4.31
CA MET A 191 2.08 -5.40 3.68
C MET A 191 1.03 -5.79 2.62
N VAL A 192 0.78 -4.91 1.64
CA VAL A 192 -0.19 -5.17 0.57
C VAL A 192 0.38 -6.08 -0.54
N ASP A 193 -0.45 -6.99 -1.04
CA ASP A 193 -0.09 -7.94 -2.10
C ASP A 193 0.49 -7.27 -3.37
N ARG A 194 0.01 -6.06 -3.71
CA ARG A 194 0.48 -5.32 -4.90
C ARG A 194 1.96 -4.91 -4.81
N LEU A 195 2.55 -4.87 -3.60
CA LEU A 195 3.96 -4.52 -3.36
C LEU A 195 4.81 -5.75 -2.99
N ALA A 196 4.24 -6.95 -3.03
CA ALA A 196 4.95 -8.20 -2.77
C ALA A 196 5.87 -8.59 -3.95
N GLY A 197 7.11 -8.96 -3.65
CA GLY A 197 8.10 -9.42 -4.64
C GLY A 197 9.10 -8.35 -5.05
N VAL A 198 10.01 -8.71 -5.96
CA VAL A 198 10.95 -7.77 -6.58
C VAL A 198 10.37 -7.36 -7.94
N GLN A 199 9.89 -6.12 -8.00
CA GLN A 199 9.10 -5.59 -9.09
C GLN A 199 9.83 -4.50 -9.88
N CYS A 200 9.13 -3.89 -10.83
CA CYS A 200 9.62 -2.79 -11.67
C CYS A 200 10.28 -1.69 -10.81
N GLU A 201 9.57 -1.26 -9.76
CA GLU A 201 9.93 -0.09 -8.97
C GLU A 201 11.08 -0.33 -7.99
N ASN A 202 11.50 -1.59 -7.77
CA ASN A 202 12.78 -1.86 -7.11
C ASN A 202 13.94 -1.34 -7.95
N CYS A 203 13.84 -1.40 -9.29
CA CYS A 203 14.88 -1.00 -10.24
C CYS A 203 14.69 0.38 -10.87
N HIS A 204 13.43 0.77 -11.03
CA HIS A 204 13.00 1.96 -11.73
C HIS A 204 12.55 3.07 -10.76
N GLY A 205 12.45 2.77 -9.45
CA GLY A 205 11.96 3.70 -8.45
C GLY A 205 10.43 3.88 -8.47
N PRO A 206 9.88 4.74 -7.59
CA PRO A 206 8.44 4.96 -7.45
C PRO A 206 7.78 5.44 -8.75
N GLY A 207 6.76 4.74 -9.19
CA GLY A 207 6.10 4.92 -10.49
C GLY A 207 4.87 5.82 -10.49
N SER A 208 4.39 6.30 -9.33
CA SER A 208 3.09 7.01 -9.24
C SER A 208 2.96 8.20 -10.19
N PHE A 209 4.00 9.03 -10.31
CA PHE A 209 3.99 10.16 -11.23
C PHE A 209 4.02 9.70 -12.69
N HIS A 210 4.89 8.74 -13.02
CA HIS A 210 5.03 8.19 -14.37
C HIS A 210 3.71 7.57 -14.86
N ALA A 211 3.07 6.75 -14.02
CA ALA A 211 1.78 6.13 -14.32
C ALA A 211 0.68 7.18 -14.57
N SER A 212 0.70 8.30 -13.84
CA SER A 212 -0.29 9.37 -13.99
C SER A 212 -0.05 10.31 -15.18
N ALA A 213 1.18 10.39 -15.70
CA ALA A 213 1.59 11.34 -16.73
C ALA A 213 2.67 10.77 -17.69
N PRO A 214 2.35 9.70 -18.44
CA PRO A 214 3.32 8.90 -19.20
C PRO A 214 4.00 9.67 -20.34
N ASP A 215 3.30 10.63 -20.96
CA ASP A 215 3.81 11.40 -22.10
C ASP A 215 4.74 12.57 -21.70
N SER A 216 5.03 12.73 -20.41
CA SER A 216 5.94 13.78 -19.96
C SER A 216 7.40 13.39 -20.30
N LEU A 217 7.98 14.05 -21.31
CA LEU A 217 9.37 13.89 -21.82
C LEU A 217 10.50 14.07 -20.77
N ARG A 218 10.17 14.21 -19.48
CA ARG A 218 11.10 14.41 -18.36
C ARG A 218 11.11 13.25 -17.36
N GLN A 219 10.40 12.16 -17.62
CA GLN A 219 10.14 11.14 -16.59
C GLN A 219 10.22 9.69 -17.10
N PRO A 220 11.25 9.28 -17.87
CA PRO A 220 11.59 7.86 -17.87
C PRO A 220 11.99 7.48 -16.44
N LEU A 221 11.47 6.37 -15.96
CA LEU A 221 12.01 5.76 -14.76
C LEU A 221 13.37 5.17 -15.13
N ASP A 222 14.44 5.92 -14.85
CA ASP A 222 15.80 5.48 -15.15
C ASP A 222 16.23 4.40 -14.17
N SER A 223 16.91 3.37 -14.69
CA SER A 223 17.58 2.37 -13.87
C SER A 223 19.08 2.57 -13.98
N PRO A 224 19.80 2.80 -12.87
CA PRO A 224 21.24 3.00 -12.92
C PRO A 224 21.94 1.71 -13.35
N LEU A 225 22.77 1.77 -14.40
CA LEU A 225 23.60 0.65 -14.89
C LEU A 225 24.84 0.39 -14.01
N THR A 226 24.66 0.35 -12.69
CA THR A 226 25.77 0.06 -11.76
C THR A 226 25.63 -1.34 -11.19
N ALA A 227 26.76 -2.01 -10.91
CA ALA A 227 26.72 -3.30 -10.22
C ALA A 227 26.18 -3.16 -8.79
N GLN A 228 26.40 -2.01 -8.16
CA GLN A 228 25.92 -1.68 -6.81
C GLN A 228 24.40 -1.73 -6.72
N PHE A 229 23.71 -1.33 -7.78
CA PHE A 229 22.27 -1.35 -7.84
C PHE A 229 21.70 -2.77 -7.64
N CYS A 230 22.24 -3.77 -8.35
CA CYS A 230 21.88 -5.17 -8.13
C CYS A 230 22.34 -5.67 -6.75
N ALA A 231 23.45 -5.13 -6.25
CA ALA A 231 24.06 -5.54 -5.00
C ALA A 231 23.25 -5.16 -3.77
N GLU A 232 22.33 -4.20 -3.84
CA GLU A 232 21.40 -3.87 -2.74
C GLU A 232 20.80 -5.15 -2.12
N CYS A 233 20.50 -6.14 -2.97
CA CYS A 233 20.10 -7.48 -2.55
C CYS A 233 21.21 -8.53 -2.73
N HIS A 234 21.97 -8.47 -3.82
CA HIS A 234 22.96 -9.47 -4.24
C HIS A 234 24.38 -9.22 -3.69
N GLN A 235 24.49 -8.99 -2.38
CA GLN A 235 25.77 -8.93 -1.66
C GLN A 235 25.76 -9.58 -0.27
N THR A 236 24.66 -10.24 0.10
CA THR A 236 24.52 -10.89 1.42
C THR A 236 25.22 -12.25 1.47
N GLN A 237 25.28 -12.87 2.66
CA GLN A 237 25.88 -14.20 2.86
C GLN A 237 25.32 -15.28 1.90
N HIS A 238 24.08 -15.13 1.44
CA HIS A 238 23.43 -16.04 0.51
C HIS A 238 23.61 -15.67 -0.96
N HIS A 239 24.10 -14.46 -1.27
CA HIS A 239 24.21 -13.92 -2.62
C HIS A 239 25.46 -13.01 -2.77
N PRO A 240 26.70 -13.49 -2.63
CA PRO A 240 27.91 -12.64 -2.61
C PRO A 240 28.36 -12.17 -4.01
N TYR A 241 27.44 -12.00 -4.96
CA TYR A 241 27.77 -11.79 -6.38
C TYR A 241 28.53 -10.49 -6.64
N LEU A 242 28.27 -9.42 -5.89
CA LEU A 242 29.03 -8.17 -6.04
C LEU A 242 30.53 -8.38 -5.76
N ASN A 243 30.87 -9.07 -4.67
CA ASN A 243 32.27 -9.29 -4.28
C ASN A 243 33.00 -10.19 -5.31
N GLU A 244 32.30 -11.20 -5.82
CA GLU A 244 32.81 -12.07 -6.89
C GLU A 244 33.06 -11.30 -8.18
N TRP A 245 32.12 -10.44 -8.59
CA TRP A 245 32.27 -9.57 -9.75
C TRP A 245 33.42 -8.58 -9.56
N GLN A 246 33.52 -7.93 -8.41
CA GLN A 246 34.61 -6.97 -8.09
C GLN A 246 35.99 -7.62 -8.21
N ALA A 247 36.12 -8.90 -7.85
CA ALA A 247 37.36 -9.66 -7.97
C ALA A 247 37.69 -10.11 -9.40
N SER A 248 36.77 -9.97 -10.35
CA SER A 248 36.96 -10.34 -11.75
C SER A 248 37.52 -9.20 -12.59
N ALA A 249 38.03 -9.50 -13.79
CA ALA A 249 38.46 -8.48 -14.75
C ALA A 249 37.30 -7.63 -15.29
N HIS A 250 36.06 -8.13 -15.24
CA HIS A 250 34.89 -7.40 -15.72
C HIS A 250 34.57 -6.17 -14.88
N SER A 251 35.01 -6.09 -13.62
CA SER A 251 34.82 -4.90 -12.77
C SER A 251 35.64 -3.68 -13.20
N SER A 252 36.58 -3.87 -14.11
CA SER A 252 37.49 -2.85 -14.62
C SER A 252 37.66 -2.94 -16.14
N SER A 253 36.66 -3.49 -16.83
CA SER A 253 36.72 -3.69 -18.28
C SER A 253 36.82 -2.36 -19.04
N ASP A 254 36.17 -1.32 -18.56
CA ASP A 254 36.23 0.05 -19.09
C ASP A 254 37.67 0.58 -19.06
N LEU A 255 38.38 0.38 -17.95
CA LEU A 255 39.79 0.76 -17.80
C LEU A 255 40.69 -0.08 -18.72
N ALA A 256 40.35 -1.36 -18.92
CA ALA A 256 41.07 -2.24 -19.82
C ALA A 256 40.97 -1.82 -21.30
N ALA A 257 40.03 -0.94 -21.66
CA ALA A 257 39.96 -0.32 -22.99
C ALA A 257 41.05 0.75 -23.22
N GLY A 258 41.92 1.04 -22.25
CA GLY A 258 43.08 1.92 -22.45
C GLY A 258 42.72 3.37 -22.80
N GLY A 259 41.58 3.86 -22.32
CA GLY A 259 41.05 5.20 -22.65
C GLY A 259 40.18 5.23 -23.91
N GLN A 260 39.90 4.08 -24.53
CA GLN A 260 39.06 3.94 -25.73
C GLN A 260 37.67 3.38 -25.41
N ALA A 261 37.22 3.46 -24.16
CA ALA A 261 35.93 2.88 -23.73
C ALA A 261 34.71 3.49 -24.47
N SER A 262 34.86 4.68 -25.07
CA SER A 262 33.83 5.32 -25.91
C SER A 262 33.96 5.01 -27.39
N ASP A 263 35.06 4.38 -27.84
CA ASP A 263 35.23 3.98 -29.24
C ASP A 263 34.37 2.72 -29.49
N PRO A 264 33.45 2.71 -30.47
CA PRO A 264 32.49 1.60 -30.64
C PRO A 264 33.12 0.21 -30.66
N GLY A 265 34.25 0.03 -31.37
CA GLY A 265 34.92 -1.27 -31.45
C GLY A 265 35.44 -1.80 -30.10
N CYS A 266 35.79 -0.91 -29.17
CA CYS A 266 36.19 -1.26 -27.81
C CYS A 266 34.99 -1.32 -26.86
N ALA A 267 34.08 -0.34 -26.96
CA ALA A 267 32.89 -0.20 -26.11
C ALA A 267 32.04 -1.49 -26.10
N ASP A 268 31.86 -2.10 -27.27
CA ASP A 268 31.10 -3.35 -27.46
C ASP A 268 31.45 -4.46 -26.46
N CYS A 269 32.69 -4.48 -25.93
CA CYS A 269 33.16 -5.52 -25.02
C CYS A 269 33.78 -5.01 -23.73
N HIS A 270 33.98 -3.70 -23.62
CA HIS A 270 34.58 -3.10 -22.44
C HIS A 270 33.60 -2.30 -21.62
N THR A 271 32.40 -2.01 -22.15
CA THR A 271 31.39 -1.24 -21.43
C THR A 271 30.04 -1.94 -21.45
N ALA A 272 29.26 -1.78 -20.39
CA ALA A 272 27.92 -2.35 -20.33
C ALA A 272 27.02 -1.76 -21.43
N GLU A 273 27.10 -0.45 -21.66
CA GLU A 273 26.32 0.26 -22.67
C GLU A 273 26.68 -0.21 -24.08
N GLY A 274 27.98 -0.31 -24.37
CA GLY A 274 28.46 -0.78 -25.67
C GLY A 274 28.00 -2.21 -25.94
N PHE A 275 28.17 -3.11 -24.98
CA PHE A 275 27.69 -4.48 -25.10
C PHE A 275 26.18 -4.56 -25.34
N LEU A 276 25.38 -3.80 -24.57
CA LEU A 276 23.92 -3.77 -24.74
C LEU A 276 23.50 -3.20 -26.11
N ALA A 277 24.21 -2.21 -26.62
CA ALA A 277 23.98 -1.65 -27.95
C ALA A 277 24.20 -2.69 -29.07
N THR A 278 25.18 -3.60 -28.92
CA THR A 278 25.39 -4.70 -29.88
C THR A 278 24.20 -5.65 -29.97
N LEU A 279 23.40 -5.73 -28.89
CA LEU A 279 22.20 -6.56 -28.81
C LEU A 279 20.92 -5.80 -29.24
N HIS A 280 21.07 -4.63 -29.87
CA HIS A 280 19.98 -3.75 -30.31
C HIS A 280 19.08 -3.24 -29.18
N TYR A 281 19.60 -3.14 -27.96
CA TYR A 281 18.93 -2.37 -26.92
C TYR A 281 19.29 -0.89 -27.10
N ASP A 282 18.27 -0.04 -27.23
CA ASP A 282 18.45 1.41 -27.31
C ASP A 282 18.82 1.95 -25.91
N TYR A 283 20.11 1.90 -25.61
CA TYR A 283 20.68 2.48 -24.41
C TYR A 283 21.49 3.71 -24.79
N THR A 284 20.86 4.87 -24.70
CA THR A 284 21.58 6.14 -24.56
C THR A 284 21.49 6.55 -23.09
N LEU A 285 22.59 6.42 -22.35
CA LEU A 285 22.68 6.99 -21.01
C LEU A 285 23.72 8.13 -20.96
N PRO A 286 23.43 9.20 -20.20
CA PRO A 286 24.27 10.37 -20.10
C PRO A 286 25.34 10.15 -19.02
N GLY A 287 26.55 9.73 -19.39
CA GLY A 287 27.59 9.57 -18.38
C GLY A 287 28.89 8.93 -18.84
N ASP A 288 29.76 8.70 -17.86
CA ASP A 288 31.00 7.94 -18.02
C ASP A 288 30.68 6.46 -18.28
N PRO A 289 31.39 5.79 -19.20
CA PRO A 289 31.09 4.40 -19.55
C PRO A 289 31.22 3.48 -18.34
N GLN A 290 30.22 2.62 -18.11
CA GLN A 290 30.30 1.65 -17.03
C GLN A 290 31.07 0.42 -17.48
N PRO A 291 31.83 -0.25 -16.60
CA PRO A 291 32.39 -1.57 -16.89
C PRO A 291 31.27 -2.59 -17.20
N LEU A 292 31.64 -3.79 -17.62
CA LEU A 292 30.70 -4.90 -17.82
C LEU A 292 30.09 -5.32 -16.47
N VAL A 293 28.97 -4.68 -16.12
CA VAL A 293 28.19 -4.94 -14.90
C VAL A 293 27.16 -6.07 -15.12
N CYS A 294 26.42 -6.42 -14.05
CA CYS A 294 25.46 -7.52 -14.02
C CYS A 294 24.47 -7.52 -15.21
N ILE A 295 23.89 -6.36 -15.51
CA ILE A 295 22.86 -6.21 -16.54
C ILE A 295 23.40 -6.34 -17.98
N ALA A 296 24.72 -6.27 -18.18
CA ALA A 296 25.31 -6.61 -19.48
C ALA A 296 25.06 -8.09 -19.81
N CYS A 297 25.18 -8.98 -18.80
CA CYS A 297 24.98 -10.42 -18.97
C CYS A 297 23.54 -10.86 -18.72
N HIS A 298 22.86 -10.20 -17.75
CA HIS A 298 21.55 -10.61 -17.25
C HIS A 298 20.44 -9.66 -17.70
N HIS A 299 19.29 -10.22 -18.08
CA HIS A 299 18.08 -9.50 -18.45
C HIS A 299 17.08 -9.53 -17.28
N PRO A 300 16.89 -8.43 -16.52
CA PRO A 300 16.04 -8.43 -15.33
C PRO A 300 14.56 -8.76 -15.63
N HIS A 301 14.13 -8.56 -16.89
CA HIS A 301 12.76 -8.83 -17.32
C HIS A 301 12.59 -10.11 -18.15
N ASP A 302 13.63 -10.92 -18.43
CA ASP A 302 13.49 -12.09 -19.30
C ASP A 302 14.16 -13.32 -18.69
N ALA A 303 13.40 -14.41 -18.55
CA ALA A 303 13.83 -15.69 -18.01
C ALA A 303 14.09 -16.76 -19.09
N ARG A 304 14.20 -16.36 -20.37
CA ARG A 304 14.44 -17.27 -21.50
C ARG A 304 15.63 -18.21 -21.29
N TYR A 305 16.71 -17.72 -20.71
CA TYR A 305 17.89 -18.51 -20.40
C TYR A 305 18.08 -18.63 -18.89
N GLN A 306 18.63 -19.77 -18.46
CA GLN A 306 18.88 -20.05 -17.04
C GLN A 306 19.68 -18.91 -16.40
N GLY A 307 19.24 -18.45 -15.23
CA GLY A 307 19.85 -17.31 -14.55
C GLY A 307 19.54 -15.97 -15.21
N GLN A 308 18.50 -15.90 -16.05
CA GLN A 308 18.11 -14.70 -16.79
C GLN A 308 19.24 -14.16 -17.68
N LEU A 309 20.05 -15.02 -18.29
CA LEU A 309 21.08 -14.56 -19.22
C LEU A 309 20.45 -13.95 -20.48
N ARG A 310 21.14 -13.02 -21.15
CA ARG A 310 20.71 -12.44 -22.43
C ARG A 310 20.94 -13.38 -23.62
N LEU A 311 21.96 -14.23 -23.51
CA LEU A 311 22.36 -15.21 -24.52
C LEU A 311 22.66 -16.56 -23.85
N PRO A 312 22.61 -17.68 -24.60
CA PRO A 312 22.98 -19.00 -24.07
C PRO A 312 24.42 -19.03 -23.53
N ALA A 313 24.63 -19.79 -22.45
CA ALA A 313 25.96 -19.99 -21.84
C ALA A 313 26.84 -21.07 -22.54
N GLY A 314 26.46 -21.51 -23.75
CA GLY A 314 27.26 -22.45 -24.56
C GLY A 314 26.44 -23.39 -25.45
N VAL A 315 27.05 -23.70 -26.61
CA VAL A 315 26.68 -24.56 -27.76
C VAL A 315 25.47 -24.19 -28.63
N GLY A 316 25.76 -23.77 -29.87
CA GLY A 316 24.82 -23.75 -31.02
C GLY A 316 24.82 -22.47 -31.85
N GLU A 317 25.21 -21.35 -31.24
CA GLU A 317 25.32 -19.98 -31.78
C GLU A 317 26.42 -19.27 -30.96
N PRO A 318 26.98 -18.09 -31.36
CA PRO A 318 27.93 -17.40 -30.50
C PRO A 318 27.25 -17.08 -29.15
N GLY A 319 27.69 -17.79 -28.11
CA GLY A 319 27.16 -17.67 -26.76
C GLY A 319 27.49 -16.33 -26.13
N LEU A 320 27.05 -16.13 -24.89
CA LEU A 320 27.23 -14.87 -24.18
C LEU A 320 28.70 -14.44 -24.08
N CYS A 321 29.58 -15.38 -23.77
CA CYS A 321 31.01 -15.13 -23.56
C CYS A 321 31.73 -14.86 -24.90
N GLU A 322 31.31 -15.57 -25.93
CA GLU A 322 31.86 -15.55 -27.27
C GLU A 322 31.72 -14.20 -27.96
N GLN A 323 30.74 -13.40 -27.57
CA GLN A 323 30.53 -12.04 -28.09
C GLN A 323 31.78 -11.15 -27.96
N CYS A 324 32.61 -11.41 -26.93
CA CYS A 324 33.79 -10.61 -26.64
C CYS A 324 35.10 -11.38 -26.63
N HIS A 325 35.06 -12.68 -26.30
CA HIS A 325 36.27 -13.49 -26.20
C HIS A 325 36.64 -14.23 -27.50
N MET A 326 35.88 -14.03 -28.59
CA MET A 326 36.17 -14.60 -29.91
C MET A 326 36.05 -13.58 -31.06
N ARG A 327 36.23 -12.29 -30.78
CA ARG A 327 36.30 -11.24 -31.82
C ARG A 327 37.67 -11.27 -32.50
N ASP A 328 37.66 -11.37 -33.83
CA ASP A 328 38.84 -11.28 -34.72
C ASP A 328 39.36 -9.84 -34.85
#